data_AF-F6I1R9-F1
#
_entry.id   AF-F6I1R9-F1
#
_cell.length_a   1.000
_cell.length_b   1.000
_cell.length_c   1.000
_cell.angle_alpha   90.00
_cell.angle_beta   90.00
_cell.angle_gamma   90.00
#
_symmetry.space_group_name_H-M   'P 1'
#
loop_
_entity.id
_entity.type
_entity.pdbx_description
1 polymer ?
#
loop_
_entity_poly.entity_id
_entity_poly.type
_entity_poly.pdbx_seq_one_letter_code
_entity_poly.pdbx_strand_id
1 'polypeptide(L)'
;MCETLPSTLSLGFLGQLTCCSEAYLVTANKTDLGLCSEIVKACDSTSFGSKDITFICGRAGVCALGAVVVKYSGDERLMNYYLSRFNEIKLPRSLPDELLYGRVGFLWACLFLNKHIGQGTVPPTYTGAVVSEIIKNGIRLANKGRCPLMFEWYGEKYWGAAHGLVGIMHVLMRMELIIDEKEMLKHRGCCSFSHDVMSKVPSSRLWGCFK
;
A
#
# COMPACT_ATOMS: atom_id res chain seq x y z
N MET A 1 -28.40 13.21 -5.56
CA MET A 1 -28.05 11.84 -5.15
C MET A 1 -26.92 11.40 -6.07
N CYS A 2 -25.67 11.46 -5.63
CA CYS A 2 -24.56 10.92 -6.41
C CYS A 2 -24.52 9.42 -6.16
N GLU A 3 -24.88 8.63 -7.17
CA GLU A 3 -24.64 7.20 -7.18
C GLU A 3 -23.13 6.96 -7.20
N THR A 4 -22.57 6.56 -6.06
CA THR A 4 -21.23 5.95 -6.01
C THR A 4 -21.23 4.73 -6.90
N LEU A 5 -20.45 4.75 -7.97
CA LEU A 5 -20.24 3.58 -8.83
C LEU A 5 -19.75 2.39 -8.00
N PRO A 6 -20.14 1.16 -8.34
CA PRO A 6 -19.71 -0.02 -7.60
C PRO A 6 -18.18 -0.11 -7.57
N SER A 7 -17.64 -0.53 -6.43
CA SER A 7 -16.19 -0.68 -6.18
C SER A 7 -15.47 -1.49 -7.26
N THR A 8 -16.18 -2.39 -7.95
CA THR A 8 -15.69 -3.17 -9.10
C THR A 8 -15.35 -2.31 -10.32
N LEU A 9 -16.08 -1.22 -10.57
CA LEU A 9 -15.78 -0.31 -11.68
C LEU A 9 -14.52 0.52 -11.38
N SER A 10 -14.38 0.98 -10.12
CA SER A 10 -13.16 1.65 -9.66
C SER A 10 -11.96 0.72 -9.68
N LEU A 11 -12.14 -0.56 -9.34
CA LEU A 11 -11.11 -1.59 -9.43
C LEU A 11 -10.69 -1.83 -10.89
N GLY A 12 -11.65 -1.87 -11.82
CA GLY A 12 -11.40 -1.99 -13.25
C GLY A 12 -10.59 -0.82 -13.79
N PHE A 13 -10.96 0.42 -13.44
CA PHE A 13 -10.22 1.60 -13.88
C PHE A 13 -8.83 1.71 -13.23
N LEU A 14 -8.67 1.37 -11.95
CA LEU A 14 -7.36 1.32 -11.29
C LEU A 14 -6.47 0.21 -11.89
N GLY A 15 -7.05 -0.94 -12.24
CA GLY A 15 -6.35 -2.01 -12.96
C GLY A 15 -5.87 -1.57 -14.35
N GLN A 16 -6.73 -0.89 -15.11
CA GLN A 16 -6.34 -0.36 -16.41
C GLN A 16 -5.28 0.75 -16.28
N LEU A 17 -5.43 1.64 -15.31
CA LEU A 17 -4.49 2.73 -15.04
C LEU A 17 -3.11 2.22 -14.63
N THR A 18 -3.05 1.22 -13.76
CA THR A 18 -1.78 0.58 -13.36
C THR A 18 -1.12 -0.09 -14.55
N CYS A 19 -1.87 -0.84 -15.37
CA CYS A 19 -1.36 -1.46 -16.58
C CYS A 19 -0.82 -0.44 -17.58
N CYS A 20 -1.58 0.62 -17.89
CA CYS A 20 -1.15 1.66 -18.82
C CYS A 20 0.05 2.45 -18.28
N SER A 21 0.13 2.68 -16.96
CA SER A 21 1.28 3.35 -16.34
C SER A 21 2.55 2.51 -16.47
N GLU A 22 2.47 1.20 -16.20
CA GLU A 22 3.60 0.28 -16.38
C GLU A 22 3.99 0.16 -17.87
N ALA A 23 3.01 0.12 -18.78
CA ALA A 23 3.27 0.14 -20.22
C ALA A 23 4.03 1.42 -20.63
N TYR A 24 3.66 2.58 -20.10
CA TYR A 24 4.42 3.82 -20.31
C TYR A 24 5.84 3.75 -19.74
N LEU A 25 6.01 3.20 -18.53
CA LEU A 25 7.34 3.03 -17.93
C LEU A 25 8.28 2.18 -18.80
N VAL A 26 7.72 1.22 -19.55
CA VAL A 26 8.48 0.35 -20.45
C VAL A 26 8.69 0.97 -21.84
N THR A 27 7.67 1.65 -22.38
CA THR A 27 7.64 2.08 -23.80
C THR A 27 7.95 3.56 -24.02
N ALA A 28 7.86 4.39 -22.98
CA ALA A 28 7.90 5.86 -23.04
C ALA A 28 6.91 6.49 -24.04
N ASN A 29 5.80 5.80 -24.33
CA ASN A 29 4.80 6.22 -25.31
C ASN A 29 3.85 7.30 -24.77
N LYS A 30 3.91 8.50 -25.34
CA LYS A 30 3.08 9.64 -24.92
C LYS A 30 1.57 9.41 -25.06
N THR A 31 1.12 8.55 -25.97
CA THR A 31 -0.31 8.22 -26.11
C THR A 31 -0.82 7.47 -24.89
N ASP A 32 -0.02 6.55 -24.34
CA ASP A 32 -0.38 5.79 -23.14
C ASP A 32 -0.47 6.70 -21.92
N LEU A 33 0.41 7.72 -21.86
CA LEU A 33 0.37 8.75 -20.82
C LEU A 33 -0.91 9.61 -20.89
N GLY A 34 -1.34 9.97 -22.11
CA GLY A 34 -2.60 10.69 -22.32
C GLY A 34 -3.81 9.90 -21.81
N LEU A 35 -3.89 8.62 -22.19
CA LEU A 35 -4.94 7.71 -21.72
C LEU A 35 -4.91 7.54 -20.19
N CYS A 36 -3.73 7.38 -19.59
CA CYS A 36 -3.58 7.33 -18.13
C CYS A 36 -4.15 8.59 -17.47
N SER A 37 -3.83 9.77 -18.01
CA SER A 37 -4.31 11.05 -17.46
C SER A 37 -5.83 11.15 -17.49
N GLU A 38 -6.47 10.70 -18.57
CA GLU A 38 -7.93 10.66 -18.68
C GLU A 38 -8.57 9.70 -17.67
N ILE A 39 -8.02 8.49 -17.54
CA ILE A 39 -8.49 7.50 -16.57
C ILE A 39 -8.34 8.02 -15.13
N VAL A 40 -7.20 8.65 -14.79
CA VAL A 40 -6.99 9.27 -13.47
C VAL A 40 -8.07 10.32 -13.20
N LYS A 41 -8.35 11.22 -14.14
CA LYS A 41 -9.36 12.28 -13.97
C LYS A 41 -10.76 11.69 -13.74
N ALA A 42 -11.12 10.65 -14.50
CA ALA A 42 -12.37 9.92 -14.29
C ALA A 42 -12.41 9.25 -12.90
N CYS A 43 -11.33 8.62 -12.46
CA CYS A 43 -11.23 8.03 -11.12
C CYS A 43 -11.27 9.08 -10.00
N ASP A 44 -10.65 10.24 -10.18
CA ASP A 44 -10.54 11.28 -9.16
C ASP A 44 -11.89 11.94 -8.86
N SER A 45 -12.68 12.17 -9.91
CA SER A 45 -14.05 12.68 -9.83
C SER A 45 -15.01 11.67 -9.20
N THR A 46 -14.90 10.38 -9.53
CA THR A 46 -15.80 9.32 -9.04
C THR A 46 -15.45 8.83 -7.64
N SER A 47 -14.17 8.87 -7.26
CA SER A 47 -13.73 8.47 -5.92
C SER A 47 -13.99 9.54 -4.85
N PHE A 48 -14.60 10.67 -5.21
CA PHE A 48 -14.90 11.75 -4.27
C PHE A 48 -16.01 11.31 -3.31
N GLY A 49 -15.64 11.02 -2.06
CA GLY A 49 -16.55 10.49 -1.04
C GLY A 49 -16.53 8.97 -0.88
N SER A 50 -15.65 8.25 -1.60
CA SER A 50 -15.44 6.82 -1.34
C SER A 50 -14.91 6.60 0.08
N LYS A 51 -15.38 5.51 0.71
CA LYS A 51 -14.87 5.03 2.00
C LYS A 51 -13.60 4.18 1.84
N ASP A 52 -13.33 3.71 0.63
CA ASP A 52 -12.18 2.88 0.33
C ASP A 52 -10.94 3.76 0.19
N ILE A 53 -9.88 3.40 0.91
CA ILE A 53 -8.69 4.24 1.05
C ILE A 53 -7.41 3.58 0.57
N THR A 54 -7.44 2.35 0.07
CA THR A 54 -6.23 1.59 -0.28
C THR A 54 -5.73 1.92 -1.68
N PHE A 55 -4.56 1.39 -2.04
CA PHE A 55 -4.02 1.51 -3.39
C PHE A 55 -4.90 0.85 -4.46
N ILE A 56 -5.43 -0.34 -4.18
CA ILE A 56 -6.11 -1.16 -5.20
C ILE A 56 -7.58 -0.77 -5.33
N CYS A 57 -8.27 -0.53 -4.21
CA CYS A 57 -9.72 -0.33 -4.20
C CYS A 57 -10.12 1.12 -3.87
N GLY A 58 -9.17 2.00 -3.56
CA GLY A 58 -9.49 3.25 -2.87
C GLY A 58 -8.81 4.50 -3.39
N ARG A 59 -9.10 5.60 -2.69
CA ARG A 59 -8.64 6.95 -3.05
C ARG A 59 -7.12 7.08 -3.05
N ALA A 60 -6.40 6.34 -2.20
CA ALA A 60 -4.95 6.39 -2.18
C ALA A 60 -4.33 5.91 -3.49
N GLY A 61 -4.93 4.90 -4.16
CA GLY A 61 -4.51 4.45 -5.48
C GLY A 61 -4.64 5.54 -6.54
N VAL A 62 -5.81 6.17 -6.58
CA VAL A 62 -6.10 7.26 -7.52
C VAL A 62 -5.13 8.42 -7.35
N CYS A 63 -4.91 8.88 -6.11
CA CYS A 63 -3.98 9.96 -5.83
C CYS A 63 -2.53 9.57 -6.12
N ALA A 64 -2.12 8.35 -5.74
CA ALA A 64 -0.75 7.89 -5.96
C ALA A 64 -0.41 7.74 -7.45
N LEU A 65 -1.29 7.10 -8.22
CA LEU A 65 -1.13 6.97 -9.67
C LEU A 65 -1.22 8.32 -10.37
N GLY A 66 -2.17 9.16 -9.97
CA GLY A 66 -2.31 10.52 -10.51
C GLY A 66 -1.05 11.35 -10.33
N ALA A 67 -0.46 11.35 -9.13
CA ALA A 67 0.81 12.05 -8.88
C ALA A 67 1.93 11.55 -9.80
N VAL A 68 2.04 10.22 -10.01
CA VAL A 68 3.09 9.62 -10.84
C VAL A 68 2.89 9.91 -12.32
N VAL A 69 1.68 9.73 -12.85
CA VAL A 69 1.34 10.05 -14.25
C VAL A 69 1.61 11.52 -14.56
N VAL A 70 1.22 12.40 -13.65
CA VAL A 70 1.41 13.85 -13.83
C VAL A 70 2.87 14.25 -13.70
N LYS A 71 3.65 13.60 -12.83
CA LYS A 71 5.11 13.78 -12.76
C LYS A 71 5.77 13.56 -14.12
N TYR A 72 5.35 12.52 -14.86
CA TYR A 72 5.87 12.27 -16.21
C TYR A 72 5.41 13.30 -17.25
N SER A 73 4.27 13.93 -17.03
CA SER A 73 3.77 15.03 -17.88
C SER A 73 4.48 16.36 -17.59
N GLY A 74 5.16 16.48 -16.45
CA GLY A 74 5.90 17.70 -16.04
C GLY A 74 5.03 18.79 -15.40
N ASP A 75 3.79 18.50 -15.01
CA ASP A 75 2.90 19.48 -14.37
C ASP A 75 3.00 19.37 -12.83
N GLU A 76 3.92 20.13 -12.24
CA GLU A 76 4.14 20.12 -10.79
C GLU A 76 2.91 20.58 -9.98
N ARG A 77 2.07 21.47 -10.52
CA ARG A 77 0.89 21.98 -9.80
C ARG A 77 -0.13 20.87 -9.61
N LEU A 78 -0.41 20.14 -10.69
CA LEU A 78 -1.36 19.03 -10.64
C LEU A 78 -0.77 17.82 -9.88
N MET A 79 0.54 17.61 -9.91
CA MET A 79 1.19 16.61 -9.06
C MET A 79 0.99 16.95 -7.56
N ASN A 80 1.23 18.20 -7.17
CA ASN A 80 1.04 18.68 -5.80
C ASN A 80 -0.43 18.59 -5.36
N TYR A 81 -1.38 18.80 -6.28
CA TYR A 81 -2.80 18.54 -6.03
C TYR A 81 -3.01 17.09 -5.58
N TYR A 82 -2.56 16.10 -6.36
CA TYR A 82 -2.73 14.68 -5.99
C TYR A 82 -2.03 14.32 -4.69
N LEU A 83 -0.83 14.85 -4.43
CA LEU A 83 -0.13 14.63 -3.15
C LEU A 83 -0.88 15.24 -1.96
N SER A 84 -1.44 16.45 -2.09
CA SER A 84 -2.29 17.05 -1.05
C SER A 84 -3.50 16.18 -0.76
N ARG A 85 -4.18 15.71 -1.82
CA ARG A 85 -5.36 14.83 -1.69
C ARG A 85 -5.00 13.48 -1.08
N PHE A 86 -3.81 12.95 -1.32
CA PHE A 86 -3.30 11.76 -0.64
C PHE A 86 -3.10 12.00 0.85
N ASN A 87 -2.52 13.14 1.24
CA ASN A 87 -2.24 13.49 2.63
C ASN A 87 -3.51 13.78 3.46
N GLU A 88 -4.63 14.10 2.80
CA GLU A 88 -5.93 14.27 3.45
C GLU A 88 -6.60 12.94 3.85
N ILE A 89 -6.09 11.80 3.36
CA ILE A 89 -6.65 10.48 3.64
C ILE A 89 -6.42 10.13 5.11
N LYS A 90 -7.52 9.88 5.83
CA LYS A 90 -7.49 9.46 7.24
C LYS A 90 -7.75 7.97 7.35
N LEU A 91 -6.92 7.28 8.12
CA LEU A 91 -7.06 5.87 8.45
C LEU A 91 -8.01 5.70 9.66
N PRO A 92 -9.22 5.15 9.50
CA PRO A 92 -10.10 4.86 10.63
C PRO A 92 -9.47 3.82 11.57
N ARG A 93 -9.75 3.91 12.88
CA ARG A 93 -9.28 2.90 13.85
C ARG A 93 -9.89 1.51 13.59
N SER A 94 -11.10 1.45 13.04
CA SER A 94 -11.81 0.21 12.74
C SER A 94 -11.44 -0.45 11.41
N LEU A 95 -10.50 0.12 10.67
CA LEU A 95 -10.07 -0.44 9.38
C LEU A 95 -9.50 -1.86 9.57
N PRO A 96 -9.64 -2.80 8.63
CA PRO A 96 -8.89 -4.05 8.66
C PRO A 96 -7.41 -3.81 8.35
N ASP A 97 -6.60 -4.87 8.43
CA ASP A 97 -5.16 -4.80 8.14
C ASP A 97 -4.78 -5.41 6.78
N GLU A 98 -5.71 -5.99 6.02
CA GLU A 98 -5.41 -6.66 4.76
C GLU A 98 -5.14 -5.71 3.56
N LEU A 99 -4.85 -6.28 2.38
CA LEU A 99 -4.30 -5.54 1.24
C LEU A 99 -5.34 -4.76 0.44
N LEU A 100 -6.58 -5.25 0.32
CA LEU A 100 -7.57 -4.64 -0.56
C LEU A 100 -8.32 -3.48 0.08
N TYR A 101 -8.59 -3.53 1.37
CA TYR A 101 -9.39 -2.54 2.11
C TYR A 101 -8.73 -2.08 3.42
N GLY A 102 -7.58 -2.65 3.79
CA GLY A 102 -6.93 -2.43 5.06
C GLY A 102 -5.74 -1.47 5.05
N ARG A 103 -5.12 -1.35 6.23
CA ARG A 103 -3.94 -0.51 6.46
C ARG A 103 -2.77 -0.88 5.56
N VAL A 104 -2.60 -2.17 5.28
CA VAL A 104 -1.53 -2.65 4.39
C VAL A 104 -1.74 -2.16 2.96
N GLY A 105 -2.98 -2.16 2.47
CA GLY A 105 -3.31 -1.60 1.16
C GLY A 105 -2.98 -0.12 1.02
N PHE A 106 -3.15 0.65 2.09
CA PHE A 106 -2.74 2.06 2.14
C PHE A 106 -1.22 2.22 2.21
N LEU A 107 -0.55 1.42 3.04
CA LEU A 107 0.91 1.38 3.13
C LEU A 107 1.59 1.07 1.79
N TRP A 108 0.99 0.20 0.98
CA TRP A 108 1.45 -0.06 -0.38
C TRP A 108 1.44 1.20 -1.25
N ALA A 109 0.41 2.05 -1.11
CA ALA A 109 0.33 3.32 -1.82
C ALA A 109 1.45 4.28 -1.38
N CYS A 110 1.79 4.32 -0.08
CA CYS A 110 2.91 5.10 0.43
C CYS A 110 4.25 4.64 -0.17
N LEU A 111 4.50 3.31 -0.21
CA LEU A 111 5.70 2.74 -0.84
C LEU A 111 5.77 3.08 -2.32
N PHE A 112 4.63 3.02 -3.02
CA PHE A 112 4.53 3.37 -4.43
C PHE A 112 4.94 4.82 -4.67
N LEU A 113 4.40 5.77 -3.89
CA LEU A 113 4.78 7.18 -3.97
C LEU A 113 6.28 7.40 -3.70
N ASN A 114 6.81 6.80 -2.63
CA ASN A 114 8.23 6.94 -2.28
C ASN A 114 9.16 6.36 -3.36
N LYS A 115 8.74 5.30 -4.06
CA LYS A 115 9.49 4.70 -5.17
C LYS A 115 9.47 5.58 -6.42
N HIS A 116 8.31 6.10 -6.81
CA HIS A 116 8.13 6.73 -8.12
C HIS A 116 8.25 8.26 -8.11
N ILE A 117 7.87 8.93 -7.02
CA ILE A 117 8.02 10.39 -6.86
C ILE A 117 9.40 10.72 -6.30
N GLY A 118 9.77 10.09 -5.19
CA GLY A 118 11.07 10.25 -4.55
C GLY A 118 11.04 9.80 -3.09
N GLN A 119 12.18 9.33 -2.58
CA GLN A 119 12.27 8.90 -1.20
C GLN A 119 11.91 10.03 -0.24
N GLY A 120 11.10 9.72 0.77
CA GLY A 120 10.61 10.70 1.74
C GLY A 120 9.38 11.50 1.31
N THR A 121 8.77 11.22 0.14
CA THR A 121 7.48 11.83 -0.27
C THR A 121 6.41 11.61 0.80
N VAL A 122 6.32 10.39 1.31
CA VAL A 122 5.60 10.05 2.53
C VAL A 122 6.64 9.81 3.63
N PRO A 123 6.59 10.57 4.75
CA PRO A 123 7.58 10.46 5.82
C PRO A 123 7.64 9.06 6.46
N PRO A 124 8.83 8.50 6.74
CA PRO A 124 8.98 7.23 7.44
C PRO A 124 8.30 7.19 8.81
N THR A 125 8.22 8.33 9.49
CA THR A 125 7.53 8.49 10.78
C THR A 125 6.04 8.16 10.67
N TYR A 126 5.40 8.57 9.58
CA TYR A 126 3.99 8.30 9.33
C TYR A 126 3.76 6.82 8.99
N THR A 127 4.55 6.25 8.06
CA THR A 127 4.43 4.83 7.71
C THR A 127 4.77 3.91 8.89
N GLY A 128 5.76 4.28 9.71
CA GLY A 128 6.14 3.55 10.92
C GLY A 128 5.05 3.48 11.98
N ALA A 129 4.26 4.56 12.13
CA ALA A 129 3.10 4.57 13.02
C ALA A 129 2.01 3.58 12.55
N VAL A 130 1.74 3.51 11.25
CA VAL A 130 0.77 2.57 10.66
C VAL A 130 1.26 1.13 10.79
N VAL A 131 2.55 0.87 10.53
CA VAL A 131 3.18 -0.44 10.73
C VAL A 131 3.05 -0.89 12.19
N SER A 132 3.33 0.01 13.13
CA SER A 132 3.21 -0.29 14.56
C SER A 132 1.80 -0.71 14.95
N GLU A 133 0.77 -0.07 14.38
CA GLU A 133 -0.63 -0.43 14.61
C GLU A 133 -0.96 -1.82 14.05
N ILE A 134 -0.52 -2.14 12.83
CA ILE A 134 -0.70 -3.47 12.22
C ILE A 134 -0.06 -4.55 13.08
N ILE A 135 1.18 -4.35 13.53
CA ILE A 135 1.87 -5.33 14.39
C ILE A 135 1.13 -5.52 15.71
N LYS A 136 0.68 -4.43 16.35
CA LYS A 136 -0.11 -4.50 17.59
C LYS A 136 -1.41 -5.29 17.40
N ASN A 137 -2.13 -5.04 16.31
CA ASN A 137 -3.34 -5.80 15.97
C ASN A 137 -3.03 -7.28 15.75
N GLY A 138 -1.95 -7.57 15.01
CA GLY A 138 -1.52 -8.93 14.71
C GLY A 138 -1.15 -9.74 15.95
N ILE A 139 -0.42 -9.14 16.90
CA ILE A 139 -0.05 -9.76 18.18
C ILE A 139 -1.31 -9.99 19.03
N ARG A 140 -2.21 -9.00 19.09
CA ARG A 140 -3.45 -9.10 19.86
C ARG A 140 -4.31 -10.28 19.39
N LEU A 141 -4.43 -10.50 18.08
CA LEU A 141 -5.25 -11.59 17.54
C LEU A 141 -4.55 -12.96 17.61
N ALA A 142 -3.22 -13.01 17.59
CA ALA A 142 -2.43 -14.24 17.68
C ALA A 142 -2.66 -15.03 18.98
N ASN A 143 -3.13 -14.37 20.05
CA ASN A 143 -3.60 -15.00 21.31
C ASN A 143 -2.70 -16.12 21.84
N LYS A 144 -1.46 -15.79 22.28
CA LYS A 144 -0.45 -16.74 22.83
C LYS A 144 -0.27 -18.04 22.03
N GLY A 145 -0.73 -18.08 20.77
CA GLY A 145 -0.71 -19.26 19.93
C GLY A 145 0.68 -19.51 19.35
N ARG A 146 0.77 -20.51 18.49
CA ARG A 146 2.03 -20.87 17.82
C ARG A 146 2.51 -19.83 16.81
N CYS A 147 1.59 -19.03 16.26
CA CYS A 147 1.90 -18.02 15.27
C CYS A 147 2.06 -16.65 15.95
N PRO A 148 3.19 -15.94 15.77
CA PRO A 148 3.45 -14.67 16.46
C PRO A 148 2.57 -13.50 15.98
N LEU A 149 2.01 -13.59 14.78
CA LEU A 149 1.11 -12.59 14.19
C LEU A 149 -0.06 -13.31 13.51
N MET A 150 -1.28 -12.83 13.74
CA MET A 150 -2.49 -13.35 13.10
C MET A 150 -3.41 -12.21 12.69
N PHE A 151 -4.12 -12.37 11.58
CA PHE A 151 -5.05 -11.36 11.07
C PHE A 151 -6.34 -12.02 10.62
N GLU A 152 -7.42 -11.24 10.60
CA GLU A 152 -8.72 -11.68 10.12
C GLU A 152 -9.36 -10.60 9.25
N TRP A 153 -10.24 -11.04 8.36
CA TRP A 153 -11.11 -10.19 7.57
C TRP A 153 -12.49 -10.82 7.57
N TYR A 154 -13.55 -10.05 7.86
CA TYR A 154 -14.90 -10.58 8.08
C TYR A 154 -14.98 -11.80 9.02
N GLY A 155 -14.14 -11.83 10.07
CA GLY A 155 -14.11 -12.91 11.07
C GLY A 155 -13.33 -14.16 10.66
N GLU A 156 -12.80 -14.20 9.43
CA GLU A 156 -12.08 -15.36 8.89
C GLU A 156 -10.57 -15.10 8.81
N LYS A 157 -9.78 -16.14 9.11
CA LYS A 157 -8.31 -16.11 9.07
C LYS A 157 -7.80 -16.48 7.68
N TYR A 158 -7.71 -15.47 6.82
CA TYR A 158 -7.21 -15.66 5.46
C TYR A 158 -5.68 -15.77 5.42
N TRP A 159 -5.18 -16.68 4.58
CA TRP A 159 -3.74 -16.84 4.34
C TRP A 159 -3.28 -16.19 3.03
N GLY A 160 -4.19 -15.93 2.09
CA GLY A 160 -3.87 -15.45 0.73
C GLY A 160 -3.35 -14.02 0.64
N ALA A 161 -3.07 -13.57 -0.58
CA ALA A 161 -2.48 -12.25 -0.84
C ALA A 161 -3.48 -11.08 -0.72
N ALA A 162 -4.73 -11.27 -1.12
CA ALA A 162 -5.73 -10.19 -1.09
C ALA A 162 -6.16 -9.86 0.34
N HIS A 163 -6.74 -10.83 1.04
CA HIS A 163 -7.36 -10.61 2.36
C HIS A 163 -6.57 -11.19 3.53
N GLY A 164 -5.38 -11.74 3.28
CA GLY A 164 -4.72 -12.65 4.21
C GLY A 164 -3.27 -12.33 4.55
N LEU A 165 -2.70 -13.23 5.34
CA LEU A 165 -1.38 -13.11 5.93
C LEU A 165 -0.27 -12.86 4.90
N VAL A 166 -0.31 -13.54 3.74
CA VAL A 166 0.73 -13.39 2.70
C VAL A 166 0.82 -11.95 2.20
N GLY A 167 -0.32 -11.30 1.93
CA GLY A 167 -0.34 -9.91 1.48
C GLY A 167 0.20 -8.94 2.53
N ILE A 168 -0.22 -9.17 3.78
CA ILE A 168 0.23 -8.38 4.93
C ILE A 168 1.74 -8.48 5.09
N MET A 169 2.29 -9.69 5.12
CA MET A 169 3.73 -9.91 5.27
C MET A 169 4.52 -9.37 4.08
N HIS A 170 4.00 -9.52 2.86
CA HIS A 170 4.65 -8.99 1.66
C HIS A 170 4.94 -7.49 1.78
N VAL A 171 3.97 -6.70 2.27
CA VAL A 171 4.15 -5.26 2.44
C VAL A 171 5.02 -4.94 3.66
N LEU A 172 4.82 -5.63 4.79
CA LEU A 172 5.61 -5.38 6.01
C LEU A 172 7.11 -5.64 5.80
N MET A 173 7.48 -6.66 5.02
CA MET A 173 8.88 -6.93 4.68
C MET A 173 9.54 -5.85 3.82
N ARG A 174 8.75 -4.98 3.18
CA ARG A 174 9.24 -3.83 2.40
C ARG A 174 9.32 -2.54 3.22
N MET A 175 8.94 -2.58 4.49
CA MET A 175 9.00 -1.43 5.40
C MET A 175 10.27 -1.47 6.23
N GLU A 176 10.77 -0.29 6.59
CA GLU A 176 11.78 -0.15 7.64
C GLU A 176 11.11 -0.42 8.98
N LEU A 177 11.21 -1.67 9.45
CA LEU A 177 10.62 -2.09 10.71
C LEU A 177 11.50 -1.61 11.87
N ILE A 178 11.13 -0.50 12.51
CA ILE A 178 11.67 -0.13 13.82
C ILE A 178 10.89 -0.93 14.86
N ILE A 179 11.32 -2.18 15.10
CA ILE A 179 10.71 -3.05 16.09
C ILE A 179 11.44 -2.87 17.41
N ASP A 180 10.73 -2.47 18.47
CA ASP A 180 11.26 -2.55 19.82
C ASP A 180 11.44 -4.03 20.19
N GLU A 181 12.70 -4.48 20.22
CA GLU A 181 13.07 -5.88 20.45
C GLU A 181 12.44 -6.45 21.74
N LYS A 182 12.16 -5.61 22.74
CA LYS A 182 11.57 -6.03 24.02
C LYS A 182 10.14 -6.57 23.87
N GLU A 183 9.35 -6.08 22.94
CA GLU A 183 7.97 -6.54 22.71
C GLU A 183 7.94 -7.89 21.98
N MET A 184 8.87 -8.11 21.04
CA MET A 184 9.02 -9.40 20.35
C MET A 184 9.61 -10.48 21.26
N LEU A 185 10.56 -10.12 22.14
CA LEU A 185 11.19 -11.02 23.10
C LEU A 185 10.18 -11.68 24.07
N LYS A 186 9.11 -10.97 24.46
CA LYS A 186 8.06 -11.50 25.34
C LYS A 186 7.24 -12.63 24.71
N HIS A 187 7.22 -12.73 23.37
CA HIS A 187 6.42 -13.69 22.62
C HIS A 187 7.26 -14.82 21.98
N ARG A 188 8.57 -14.90 22.29
CA ARG A 188 9.51 -15.94 21.80
C ARG A 188 9.29 -17.36 22.33
N GLY A 189 8.12 -17.64 22.90
CA GLY A 189 7.77 -18.99 23.37
C GLY A 189 7.47 -20.00 22.26
N CYS A 190 7.34 -19.61 20.97
CA CYS A 190 6.87 -20.58 19.97
C CYS A 190 7.42 -20.55 18.54
N CYS A 191 8.19 -19.55 18.06
CA CYS A 191 8.83 -19.65 16.74
C CYS A 191 10.02 -18.69 16.64
N SER A 192 11.21 -19.22 16.33
CA SER A 192 12.43 -18.48 15.98
C SER A 192 12.31 -17.83 14.60
N PHE A 193 11.44 -16.82 14.45
CA PHE A 193 11.22 -16.13 13.17
C PHE A 193 12.17 -14.94 12.93
N SER A 194 13.10 -14.64 13.85
CA SER A 194 13.81 -13.36 13.81
C SER A 194 15.34 -13.43 13.67
N HIS A 195 15.97 -14.61 13.67
CA HIS A 195 17.43 -14.65 13.52
C HIS A 195 17.92 -15.07 12.13
N ASP A 196 17.16 -15.85 11.38
CA ASP A 196 17.64 -16.42 10.11
C ASP A 196 17.20 -15.63 8.85
N VAL A 197 16.09 -14.88 8.90
CA VAL A 197 15.58 -14.17 7.71
C VAL A 197 16.21 -12.79 7.53
N MET A 198 16.43 -12.04 8.61
CA MET A 198 17.02 -10.69 8.53
C MET A 198 18.56 -10.68 8.46
N SER A 199 19.24 -11.75 8.89
CA SER A 199 20.72 -11.82 8.89
C SER A 199 21.32 -12.35 7.58
N LYS A 200 20.50 -12.96 6.69
CA LYS A 200 20.95 -13.60 5.44
C LYS A 200 20.62 -12.84 4.16
N VAL A 201 20.07 -11.63 4.23
CA VAL A 201 19.86 -10.80 3.04
C VAL A 201 20.86 -9.64 3.05
N PRO A 202 21.98 -9.74 2.31
CA PRO A 202 22.88 -8.62 2.15
C PRO A 202 22.13 -7.50 1.40
N SER A 203 22.15 -6.30 1.97
CA SER A 203 21.61 -5.06 1.39
C SER A 203 22.16 -4.73 -0.01
N SER A 204 23.18 -5.45 -0.47
CA SER A 204 23.84 -5.28 -1.77
C SER A 204 23.42 -6.26 -2.87
N ARG A 205 22.54 -7.25 -2.62
CA ARG A 205 22.15 -8.27 -3.64
C ARG A 205 20.72 -8.19 -4.18
N LEU A 206 19.87 -7.28 -3.71
CA LEU A 206 18.49 -7.13 -4.23
C LEU A 206 18.38 -6.30 -5.53
N TRP A 207 19.48 -5.68 -5.99
CA TRP A 207 19.49 -4.86 -7.22
C TRP A 207 20.06 -5.57 -8.47
N GLY A 208 20.34 -6.88 -8.38
CA GLY A 208 21.04 -7.62 -9.44
C GLY A 208 20.20 -8.53 -10.35
N CYS A 209 18.90 -8.74 -10.08
CA CYS A 209 18.10 -9.74 -10.82
C CYS A 209 16.90 -9.17 -11.61
N PHE A 210 16.89 -7.86 -11.87
CA PHE A 210 16.04 -7.27 -12.92
C PHE A 210 16.93 -6.44 -13.86
N LYS A 211 17.72 -7.15 -14.66
CA LYS A 211 18.27 -6.73 -15.95
C LYS A 211 18.12 -7.89 -16.91
#